data_AF-A0A5N9BC48-F1
#
_entry.id   AF-A0A5N9BC48-F1
#
_cell.length_a   1.000
_cell.length_b   1.000
_cell.length_c   1.000
_cell.angle_alpha   90.00
_cell.angle_beta   90.00
_cell.angle_gamma   90.00
#
_symmetry.space_group_name_H-M   'P 1'
#
loop_
_entity.id
_entity.type
_entity.pdbx_description
1 polymer ?
#
loop_
_entity_poly.entity_id
_entity_poly.type
_entity_poly.pdbx_seq_one_letter_code
_entity_poly.pdbx_strand_id
1 'polypeptide(L)'
;MSEQQNVNNILVDISNALEIKNKVFKNELLQDSIINKKISDFYNLITKSIIELSNKSISKESFLLLGDDHISESSILRAKSNDIYTGINQNNRKPSNIDYDYQTIRLDASKIIDKSYKPLYDLKLVCDQIRQNGSKFILELIIKPSEKDLKNFGEENDVDKIMLVNIVENLHNFSVNPDIWIIGDNTDSDFISTASAMIHLDDRKNSILIRNSSTYYKKPNKPKTFGKSYGINGVVISDYNYELILKDFLNEKISEKDFSNTIFTDILNTYNNLENSNKIYELL
;
A
#
# COMPACT_ATOMS: atom_id res chain seq x y z
N MET A 1 29.79 -0.83 8.23
CA MET A 1 29.23 -0.62 6.88
C MET A 1 27.74 -0.54 7.05
N SER A 2 27.13 0.61 6.75
CA SER A 2 25.71 0.87 7.04
C SER A 2 24.82 -0.06 6.23
N GLU A 3 24.05 -0.90 6.91
CA GLU A 3 22.94 -1.63 6.30
C GLU A 3 21.96 -0.60 5.74
N GLN A 4 21.77 -0.59 4.42
CA GLN A 4 20.63 0.10 3.81
C GLN A 4 19.37 -0.60 4.30
N GLN A 5 18.83 -0.14 5.42
CA GLN A 5 17.41 -0.28 5.74
C GLN A 5 16.67 0.47 4.63
N ASN A 6 15.81 -0.23 3.88
CA ASN A 6 14.93 0.45 2.93
C ASN A 6 14.07 1.46 3.71
N VAL A 7 14.09 2.71 3.27
CA VAL A 7 13.66 3.87 4.07
C VAL A 7 12.14 4.11 3.99
N ASN A 8 11.48 3.58 2.94
CA ASN A 8 10.06 3.81 2.62
C ASN A 8 9.13 3.00 3.52
N ASN A 9 8.83 3.56 4.69
CA ASN A 9 8.02 2.92 5.72
C ASN A 9 6.53 3.28 5.63
N ILE A 10 6.17 4.35 4.89
CA ILE A 10 4.79 4.80 4.72
C ILE A 10 4.48 4.94 3.23
N LEU A 11 3.62 4.07 2.72
CA LEU A 11 3.04 4.20 1.39
C LEU A 11 1.63 4.78 1.52
N VAL A 12 1.35 5.89 0.87
CA VAL A 12 -0.01 6.46 0.81
C VAL A 12 -0.61 6.15 -0.55
N ASP A 13 -1.72 5.42 -0.57
CA ASP A 13 -2.38 4.93 -1.78
C ASP A 13 -3.61 5.79 -2.11
N ILE A 14 -3.44 6.68 -3.09
CA ILE A 14 -4.46 7.57 -3.65
C ILE A 14 -4.86 7.13 -5.07
N SER A 15 -4.77 5.83 -5.38
CA SER A 15 -5.07 5.27 -6.70
C SER A 15 -6.49 4.69 -6.84
N ASN A 16 -7.37 4.91 -5.85
CA ASN A 16 -8.66 4.21 -5.72
C ASN A 16 -9.88 5.10 -5.99
N ALA A 17 -9.81 6.00 -6.98
CA ALA A 17 -10.85 6.99 -7.24
C ALA A 17 -12.26 6.39 -7.47
N LEU A 18 -12.35 5.22 -8.09
CA LEU A 18 -13.63 4.51 -8.28
C LEU A 18 -14.25 4.10 -6.93
N GLU A 19 -13.43 3.67 -5.98
CA GLU A 19 -13.90 3.28 -4.65
C GLU A 19 -14.39 4.51 -3.87
N ILE A 20 -13.64 5.61 -3.90
CA ILE A 20 -14.07 6.89 -3.31
C ILE A 20 -15.39 7.37 -3.94
N LYS A 21 -15.50 7.33 -5.27
CA LYS A 21 -16.74 7.64 -5.99
C LYS A 21 -17.92 6.81 -5.45
N ASN A 22 -17.73 5.50 -5.33
CA ASN A 22 -18.78 4.58 -4.91
C ASN A 22 -19.12 4.66 -3.41
N LYS A 23 -18.20 5.12 -2.55
CA LYS A 23 -18.45 5.20 -1.10
C LYS A 23 -18.90 6.57 -0.62
N VAL A 24 -18.48 7.64 -1.30
CA VAL A 24 -18.74 9.02 -0.93
C VAL A 24 -19.85 9.64 -1.77
N PHE A 25 -19.82 9.42 -3.09
CA PHE A 25 -20.65 10.14 -4.06
C PHE A 25 -21.80 9.29 -4.66
N LYS A 26 -22.01 8.05 -4.20
CA LYS A 26 -22.96 7.09 -4.79
C LYS A 26 -24.37 7.63 -5.04
N ASN A 27 -24.85 8.46 -4.12
CA ASN A 27 -26.21 8.98 -4.14
C ASN A 27 -26.29 10.43 -4.63
N GLU A 28 -25.16 11.01 -5.06
CA GLU A 28 -25.12 12.38 -5.54
C GLU A 28 -25.44 12.44 -7.03
N LEU A 29 -26.40 13.30 -7.41
CA LEU A 29 -26.71 13.61 -8.80
C LEU A 29 -25.73 14.65 -9.36
N LEU A 30 -24.44 14.33 -9.34
CA LEU A 30 -23.38 15.18 -9.88
C LEU A 30 -22.84 14.61 -11.20
N GLN A 31 -22.36 15.51 -12.05
CA GLN A 31 -21.60 15.11 -13.25
C GLN A 31 -20.26 14.47 -12.83
N ASP A 32 -19.83 13.45 -13.59
CA ASP A 32 -18.58 12.74 -13.33
C ASP A 32 -17.35 13.65 -13.30
N SER A 33 -17.31 14.71 -14.11
CA SER A 33 -16.24 15.70 -14.11
C SER A 33 -16.12 16.46 -12.78
N ILE A 34 -17.25 16.76 -12.15
CA ILE A 34 -17.32 17.43 -10.84
C ILE A 34 -16.85 16.49 -9.73
N ILE A 35 -17.28 15.23 -9.77
CA ILE A 35 -16.84 14.20 -8.82
C ILE A 35 -15.33 14.00 -8.94
N ASN A 36 -14.81 13.81 -10.16
CA ASN A 36 -13.38 13.63 -10.40
C ASN A 36 -12.56 14.83 -9.90
N LYS A 37 -13.06 16.06 -10.10
CA LYS A 37 -12.41 17.25 -9.54
C LYS A 37 -12.38 17.22 -8.00
N LYS A 38 -13.51 16.91 -7.34
CA LYS A 38 -13.57 16.79 -5.88
C LYS A 38 -12.62 15.71 -5.34
N ILE A 39 -12.49 14.57 -6.03
CA ILE A 39 -11.53 13.51 -5.66
C ILE A 39 -10.09 14.00 -5.85
N SER A 40 -9.80 14.69 -6.95
CA SER A 40 -8.46 15.26 -7.19
C SER A 40 -8.10 16.32 -6.14
N ASP A 41 -9.05 17.18 -5.74
CA ASP A 41 -8.86 18.16 -4.66
C ASP A 41 -8.59 17.47 -3.31
N PHE A 42 -9.30 16.38 -3.02
CA PHE A 42 -9.07 15.54 -1.85
C PHE A 42 -7.66 14.92 -1.83
N TYR A 43 -7.21 14.32 -2.95
CA TYR A 43 -5.85 13.79 -3.07
C TYR A 43 -4.77 14.87 -2.90
N ASN A 44 -5.05 16.09 -3.37
CA ASN A 44 -4.18 17.22 -3.17
C ASN A 44 -4.05 17.62 -1.69
N LEU A 45 -5.12 17.49 -0.90
CA LEU A 45 -5.10 17.73 0.55
C LEU A 45 -4.30 16.65 1.29
N ILE A 46 -4.46 15.38 0.93
CA ILE A 46 -3.61 14.29 1.45
C ILE A 46 -2.14 14.62 1.16
N THR A 47 -1.82 14.95 -0.09
CA THR A 47 -0.44 15.23 -0.52
C THR A 47 0.17 16.43 0.21
N LYS A 48 -0.60 17.50 0.41
CA LYS A 48 -0.16 18.66 1.22
C LYS A 48 0.18 18.23 2.66
N SER A 49 -0.64 17.36 3.25
CA SER A 49 -0.43 16.85 4.61
C SER A 49 0.85 16.02 4.71
N ILE A 50 1.14 15.19 3.70
CA ILE A 50 2.41 14.44 3.60
C ILE A 50 3.60 15.39 3.50
N ILE A 51 3.53 16.41 2.63
CA ILE A 51 4.60 17.39 2.47
C ILE A 51 4.84 18.14 3.80
N GLU A 52 3.78 18.54 4.48
CA GLU A 52 3.88 19.19 5.79
C GLU A 52 4.55 18.27 6.82
N LEU A 53 4.18 16.99 6.89
CA LEU A 53 4.83 16.00 7.74
C LEU A 53 6.31 15.83 7.40
N SER A 54 6.63 15.77 6.10
CA SER A 54 7.99 15.58 5.61
C SER A 54 8.93 16.74 5.96
N ASN A 55 8.37 17.94 6.12
CA ASN A 55 9.11 19.13 6.49
C ASN A 55 9.23 19.33 8.01
N LYS A 56 8.42 18.62 8.81
CA LYS A 56 8.32 18.85 10.27
C LYS A 56 8.78 17.69 11.14
N SER A 57 8.45 16.45 10.76
CA SER A 57 8.46 15.33 11.72
C SER A 57 9.01 14.01 11.16
N ILE A 58 8.86 13.75 9.86
CA ILE A 58 9.21 12.46 9.23
C ILE A 58 10.12 12.74 8.03
N SER A 59 11.10 11.88 7.74
CA SER A 59 11.95 12.06 6.56
C SER A 59 11.15 11.92 5.27
N LYS A 60 11.49 12.71 4.23
CA LYS A 60 10.90 12.57 2.88
C LYS A 60 11.07 11.16 2.32
N GLU A 61 12.23 10.55 2.59
CA GLU A 61 12.58 9.18 2.17
C GLU A 61 11.72 8.11 2.86
N SER A 62 10.92 8.46 3.87
CA SER A 62 9.97 7.55 4.49
C SER A 62 8.66 7.42 3.72
N PHE A 63 8.42 8.31 2.75
CA PHE A 63 7.16 8.39 2.04
C PHE A 63 7.25 7.92 0.60
N LEU A 64 6.22 7.18 0.20
CA LEU A 64 5.91 6.84 -1.18
C LEU A 64 4.43 7.14 -1.46
N LEU A 65 4.14 7.97 -2.47
CA LEU A 65 2.78 8.27 -2.91
C LEU A 65 2.42 7.43 -4.14
N LEU A 66 1.44 6.53 -4.00
CA LEU A 66 0.94 5.70 -5.08
C LEU A 66 -0.31 6.34 -5.70
N GLY A 67 -0.26 6.60 -7.00
CA GLY A 67 -1.34 7.24 -7.75
C GLY A 67 -1.91 6.39 -8.88
N ASP A 68 -2.95 6.93 -9.49
CA ASP A 68 -3.47 6.55 -10.81
C ASP A 68 -3.00 7.51 -11.91
N ASP A 69 -3.22 7.14 -13.17
CA ASP A 69 -2.80 7.88 -14.37
C ASP A 69 -3.69 9.09 -14.73
N HIS A 70 -4.71 9.42 -13.92
CA HIS A 70 -5.75 10.38 -14.32
C HIS A 70 -6.11 11.39 -13.22
N ILE A 71 -6.72 10.94 -12.13
CA ILE A 71 -7.28 11.82 -11.10
C ILE A 71 -6.19 12.29 -10.14
N SER A 72 -5.17 11.45 -9.92
CA SER A 72 -4.09 11.72 -8.98
C SER A 72 -2.90 12.50 -9.57
N GLU A 73 -2.88 12.77 -10.89
CA GLU A 73 -1.73 13.36 -11.60
C GLU A 73 -1.18 14.63 -10.91
N SER A 74 -2.06 15.57 -10.55
CA SER A 74 -1.65 16.81 -9.88
C SER A 74 -0.99 16.58 -8.50
N SER A 75 -1.44 15.55 -7.79
CA SER A 75 -0.89 15.14 -6.50
C SER A 75 0.48 14.49 -6.67
N ILE A 76 0.64 13.63 -7.69
CA ILE A 76 1.92 13.00 -8.04
C ILE A 76 2.96 14.05 -8.44
N LEU A 77 2.61 14.99 -9.31
CA LEU A 77 3.53 16.07 -9.71
C LEU A 77 3.97 16.92 -8.52
N ARG A 78 3.06 17.18 -7.57
CA ARG A 78 3.37 17.92 -6.35
C ARG A 78 4.28 17.12 -5.40
N ALA A 79 4.08 15.80 -5.28
CA ALA A 79 4.95 14.94 -4.49
C ALA A 79 6.38 14.94 -5.07
N LYS A 80 6.52 14.76 -6.39
CA LYS A 80 7.83 14.81 -7.06
C LYS A 80 8.55 16.14 -6.89
N SER A 81 7.84 17.26 -6.99
CA SER A 81 8.45 18.59 -6.77
C SER A 81 8.90 18.85 -5.33
N ASN A 82 8.54 17.96 -4.41
CA ASN A 82 8.96 18.00 -3.00
C ASN A 82 9.88 16.82 -2.63
N ASP A 83 10.44 16.11 -3.62
CA ASP A 83 11.34 14.96 -3.44
C ASP A 83 10.72 13.78 -2.68
N ILE A 84 9.40 13.59 -2.81
CA ILE A 84 8.70 12.41 -2.28
C ILE A 84 8.64 11.35 -3.38
N TYR A 85 8.96 10.10 -3.06
CA TYR A 85 8.89 9.00 -4.03
C TYR A 85 7.46 8.79 -4.53
N THR A 86 7.33 8.42 -5.80
CA THR A 86 6.03 8.23 -6.46
C THR A 86 5.93 6.88 -7.14
N GLY A 87 4.73 6.32 -7.11
CA GLY A 87 4.42 5.07 -7.78
C GLY A 87 3.15 5.15 -8.61
N ILE A 88 3.02 4.24 -9.57
CA ILE A 88 1.81 4.05 -10.38
C ILE A 88 1.31 2.61 -10.29
N ASN A 89 -0.01 2.45 -10.19
CA ASN A 89 -0.66 1.15 -10.28
C ASN A 89 -0.77 0.68 -11.74
N GLN A 90 -0.15 -0.45 -12.09
CA GLN A 90 -0.03 -0.91 -13.48
C GLN A 90 -1.35 -1.27 -14.18
N ASN A 91 -2.46 -1.40 -13.45
CA ASN A 91 -3.74 -1.81 -14.05
C ASN A 91 -4.28 -0.82 -15.09
N ASN A 92 -3.81 0.44 -15.08
CA ASN A 92 -4.25 1.48 -16.01
C ASN A 92 -3.03 2.02 -16.78
N ARG A 93 -2.66 1.37 -17.88
CA ARG A 93 -1.73 1.98 -18.83
C ARG A 93 -2.51 2.80 -19.86
N LYS A 94 -2.75 4.08 -19.58
CA LYS A 94 -2.57 5.08 -20.62
C LYS A 94 -1.11 5.55 -20.62
N PRO A 95 -0.56 5.99 -21.77
CA PRO A 95 0.74 6.65 -21.78
C PRO A 95 0.71 7.84 -20.84
N SER A 96 1.46 7.78 -19.74
CA SER A 96 1.71 8.91 -18.85
C SER A 96 3.07 9.49 -19.20
N ASN A 97 3.16 10.83 -19.20
CA ASN A 97 4.43 11.53 -19.36
C ASN A 97 5.18 11.68 -18.03
N ILE A 98 4.62 11.16 -16.94
CA ILE A 98 5.25 11.19 -15.62
C ILE A 98 6.20 10.00 -15.50
N ASP A 99 7.45 10.30 -15.17
CA ASP A 99 8.43 9.31 -14.75
C ASP A 99 8.17 8.91 -13.30
N TYR A 100 7.78 7.66 -13.05
CA TYR A 100 7.48 7.14 -11.71
C TYR A 100 8.64 6.33 -11.17
N ASP A 101 8.94 6.52 -9.88
CA ASP A 101 10.02 5.80 -9.19
C ASP A 101 9.68 4.31 -9.02
N TYR A 102 8.39 4.00 -8.82
CA TYR A 102 7.87 2.67 -8.61
C TYR A 102 6.72 2.31 -9.57
N GLN A 103 6.66 1.03 -9.96
CA GLN A 103 5.48 0.44 -10.60
C GLN A 103 4.89 -0.67 -9.74
N THR A 104 3.59 -0.64 -9.51
CA THR A 104 2.90 -1.63 -8.66
C THR A 104 2.24 -2.71 -9.48
N ILE A 105 2.50 -3.97 -9.14
CA ILE A 105 1.84 -5.15 -9.66
C ILE A 105 0.92 -5.70 -8.56
N ARG A 106 -0.38 -5.79 -8.84
CA ARG A 106 -1.34 -6.49 -7.97
C ARG A 106 -1.48 -7.94 -8.43
N LEU A 107 -0.99 -8.86 -7.60
CA LEU A 107 -0.98 -10.29 -7.90
C LEU A 107 -2.03 -11.02 -7.06
N ASP A 108 -3.05 -11.52 -7.75
CA ASP A 108 -4.00 -12.46 -7.17
C ASP A 108 -3.32 -13.83 -7.02
N ALA A 109 -3.16 -14.23 -5.77
CA ALA A 109 -2.63 -15.51 -5.33
C ALA A 109 -3.18 -16.70 -6.13
N SER A 110 -4.50 -16.73 -6.32
CA SER A 110 -5.19 -17.83 -7.00
C SER A 110 -4.70 -18.08 -8.42
N LYS A 111 -4.15 -17.06 -9.09
CA LYS A 111 -3.67 -17.15 -10.48
C LYS A 111 -2.35 -17.90 -10.63
N ILE A 112 -1.61 -18.11 -9.54
CA ILE A 112 -0.26 -18.68 -9.57
C ILE A 112 -0.05 -19.86 -8.61
N ILE A 113 -1.09 -20.26 -7.86
CA ILE A 113 -1.00 -21.37 -6.88
C ILE A 113 -0.75 -22.73 -7.56
N ASP A 114 -1.31 -22.96 -8.75
CA ASP A 114 -1.19 -24.25 -9.45
C ASP A 114 0.21 -24.50 -10.07
N LYS A 115 1.24 -23.73 -9.67
CA LYS A 115 2.62 -23.82 -10.18
C LYS A 115 2.71 -23.77 -11.71
N SER A 116 1.69 -23.23 -12.38
CA SER A 116 1.67 -23.16 -13.83
C SER A 116 2.81 -22.24 -14.27
N TYR A 117 3.71 -22.79 -15.09
CA TYR A 117 4.96 -22.11 -15.47
C TYR A 117 4.70 -20.79 -16.20
N LYS A 118 3.66 -20.74 -17.03
CA LYS A 118 3.39 -19.60 -17.91
C LYS A 118 3.02 -18.30 -17.15
N PRO A 119 2.04 -18.27 -16.23
CA PRO A 119 1.75 -17.06 -15.45
C PRO A 119 2.95 -16.50 -14.66
N LEU A 120 3.76 -17.37 -14.05
CA LEU A 120 4.96 -16.96 -13.32
C LEU A 120 6.04 -16.42 -14.26
N TYR A 121 6.21 -17.03 -15.43
CA TYR A 121 7.13 -16.55 -16.46
C TYR A 121 6.69 -15.20 -17.04
N ASP A 122 5.40 -15.05 -17.36
CA ASP A 122 4.85 -13.78 -17.85
C ASP A 122 5.02 -12.66 -16.81
N LEU A 123 4.79 -12.96 -15.52
CA LEU A 123 5.06 -12.03 -14.42
C LEU A 123 6.54 -11.65 -14.37
N LYS A 124 7.45 -12.62 -14.48
CA LYS A 124 8.90 -12.36 -14.48
C LYS A 124 9.31 -11.43 -15.62
N LEU A 125 8.76 -11.63 -16.82
CA LEU A 125 9.00 -10.74 -17.96
C LEU A 125 8.55 -9.31 -17.68
N VAL A 126 7.37 -9.12 -17.08
CA VAL A 126 6.90 -7.78 -16.70
C VAL A 126 7.85 -7.16 -15.66
N CYS A 127 8.25 -7.89 -14.62
CA CYS A 127 9.18 -7.41 -13.61
C CYS A 127 10.55 -7.01 -14.21
N ASP A 128 11.07 -7.81 -15.14
CA ASP A 128 12.34 -7.51 -15.81
C ASP A 128 12.24 -6.28 -16.71
N GLN A 129 11.12 -6.10 -17.42
CA GLN A 129 10.87 -4.90 -18.22
C GLN A 129 10.83 -3.64 -17.35
N ILE A 130 10.19 -3.69 -16.17
CA ILE A 130 10.16 -2.55 -15.24
C ILE A 130 11.58 -2.13 -14.85
N ARG A 131 12.41 -3.11 -14.46
CA ARG A 131 13.81 -2.87 -14.08
C ARG A 131 14.67 -2.40 -15.24
N GLN A 132 14.49 -2.97 -16.43
CA GLN A 132 15.20 -2.54 -17.64
C GLN A 132 14.90 -1.07 -18.00
N ASN A 133 13.70 -0.60 -17.66
CA ASN A 133 13.31 0.81 -17.80
C ASN A 133 13.81 1.71 -16.65
N GLY A 134 14.55 1.17 -15.69
CA GLY A 134 15.12 1.92 -14.56
C GLY A 134 14.18 2.15 -13.39
N SER A 135 12.93 1.67 -13.44
CA SER A 135 11.98 1.79 -12.33
C SER A 135 12.15 0.65 -11.32
N LYS A 136 11.84 0.93 -10.06
CA LYS A 136 11.63 -0.10 -9.02
C LYS A 136 10.22 -0.67 -9.13
N PHE A 137 9.95 -1.81 -8.49
CA PHE A 137 8.60 -2.35 -8.46
C PHE A 137 8.12 -2.82 -7.10
N ILE A 138 6.80 -2.71 -6.93
CA ILE A 138 6.05 -3.09 -5.76
C ILE A 138 5.20 -4.29 -6.15
N LEU A 139 5.22 -5.35 -5.35
CA LEU A 139 4.34 -6.49 -5.54
C LEU A 139 3.33 -6.54 -4.39
N GLU A 140 2.06 -6.32 -4.73
CA GLU A 140 0.95 -6.46 -3.79
C GLU A 140 0.33 -7.85 -3.94
N LEU A 141 0.42 -8.65 -2.88
CA LEU A 141 -0.16 -9.98 -2.83
C LEU A 141 -1.61 -9.92 -2.34
N ILE A 142 -2.53 -10.36 -3.18
CA ILE A 142 -3.94 -10.51 -2.83
C ILE A 142 -4.20 -11.99 -2.59
N ILE A 143 -4.29 -12.37 -1.32
CA ILE A 143 -4.62 -13.74 -0.90
C ILE A 143 -6.11 -13.78 -0.56
N LYS A 144 -6.84 -14.58 -1.32
CA LYS A 144 -8.29 -14.80 -1.14
C LYS A 144 -8.56 -16.29 -1.36
N PRO A 145 -8.61 -17.09 -0.28
CA PRO A 145 -8.92 -18.51 -0.38
C PRO A 145 -10.27 -18.73 -1.07
N SER A 146 -10.35 -19.70 -1.98
CA SER A 146 -11.62 -20.12 -2.53
C SER A 146 -12.37 -21.01 -1.52
N GLU A 147 -13.68 -21.19 -1.70
CA GLU A 147 -14.45 -22.15 -0.88
C GLU A 147 -13.87 -23.58 -0.95
N LYS A 148 -13.25 -23.95 -2.07
CA LYS A 148 -12.59 -25.24 -2.24
C LYS A 148 -11.33 -25.32 -1.38
N ASP A 149 -10.58 -24.24 -1.26
CA ASP A 149 -9.36 -24.20 -0.46
C ASP A 149 -9.70 -24.31 1.03
N LEU A 150 -10.73 -23.58 1.49
CA LEU A 150 -11.24 -23.70 2.86
C LEU A 150 -11.71 -25.13 3.20
N LYS A 151 -12.41 -25.80 2.28
CA LYS A 151 -12.82 -27.19 2.47
C LYS A 151 -11.65 -28.17 2.56
N ASN A 152 -10.53 -27.89 1.90
CA ASN A 152 -9.38 -28.78 1.84
C ASN A 152 -8.37 -28.53 2.96
N PHE A 153 -8.20 -27.28 3.38
CA PHE A 153 -7.11 -26.85 4.26
C PHE A 153 -7.59 -26.30 5.62
N GLY A 154 -8.91 -26.13 5.82
CA GLY A 154 -9.48 -25.78 7.12
C GLY A 154 -9.87 -24.31 7.25
N GLU A 155 -9.52 -23.71 8.38
CA GLU A 155 -9.90 -22.33 8.71
C GLU A 155 -9.15 -21.31 7.84
N GLU A 156 -9.80 -20.18 7.54
CA GLU A 156 -9.32 -19.15 6.61
C GLU A 156 -7.88 -18.70 6.88
N ASN A 157 -7.52 -18.49 8.14
CA ASN A 157 -6.17 -18.04 8.52
C ASN A 157 -5.08 -19.08 8.22
N ASP A 158 -5.38 -20.38 8.39
CA ASP A 158 -4.42 -21.44 8.08
C ASP A 158 -4.24 -21.58 6.57
N VAL A 159 -5.34 -21.44 5.81
CA VAL A 159 -5.30 -21.47 4.35
C VAL A 159 -4.53 -20.28 3.80
N ASP A 160 -4.74 -19.07 4.35
CA ASP A 160 -3.99 -17.87 4.00
C ASP A 160 -2.48 -18.07 4.17
N LYS A 161 -2.04 -18.63 5.31
CA LYS A 161 -0.63 -18.92 5.59
C LYS A 161 -0.05 -19.90 4.60
N ILE A 162 -0.76 -21.00 4.31
CA ILE A 162 -0.33 -22.01 3.34
C ILE A 162 -0.20 -21.40 1.94
N MET A 163 -1.18 -20.60 1.52
CA MET A 163 -1.15 -19.93 0.21
C MET A 163 0.03 -18.96 0.13
N LEU A 164 0.24 -18.13 1.16
CA LEU A 164 1.37 -17.20 1.25
C LEU A 164 2.72 -17.91 1.07
N VAL A 165 2.97 -18.98 1.84
CA VAL A 165 4.23 -19.75 1.75
C VAL A 165 4.45 -20.25 0.33
N ASN A 166 3.45 -20.96 -0.23
CA ASN A 166 3.55 -21.53 -1.57
C ASN A 166 3.81 -20.45 -2.65
N ILE A 167 3.17 -19.29 -2.53
CA ILE A 167 3.30 -18.21 -3.50
C ILE A 167 4.66 -17.55 -3.42
N VAL A 168 5.12 -17.23 -2.21
CA VAL A 168 6.43 -16.59 -2.02
C VAL A 168 7.54 -17.54 -2.49
N GLU A 169 7.46 -18.83 -2.19
CA GLU A 169 8.39 -19.84 -2.72
C GLU A 169 8.39 -19.88 -4.26
N ASN A 170 7.22 -19.93 -4.88
CA ASN A 170 7.11 -19.92 -6.34
C ASN A 170 7.72 -18.65 -6.94
N LEU A 171 7.46 -17.48 -6.36
CA LEU A 171 8.03 -16.21 -6.83
C LEU A 171 9.56 -16.20 -6.69
N HIS A 172 10.08 -16.71 -5.58
CA HIS A 172 11.53 -16.85 -5.35
C HIS A 172 12.18 -17.79 -6.36
N ASN A 173 11.57 -18.95 -6.61
CA ASN A 173 12.06 -19.92 -7.60
C ASN A 173 12.13 -19.34 -9.02
N PHE A 174 11.24 -18.39 -9.35
CA PHE A 174 11.25 -17.67 -10.63
C PHE A 174 12.07 -16.37 -10.60
N SER A 175 12.83 -16.13 -9.53
CA SER A 175 13.65 -14.92 -9.37
C SER A 175 12.86 -13.61 -9.44
N VAL A 176 11.58 -13.63 -9.04
CA VAL A 176 10.78 -12.42 -8.83
C VAL A 176 11.16 -11.86 -7.45
N ASN A 177 11.69 -10.63 -7.41
CA ASN A 177 12.19 -10.00 -6.20
C ASN A 177 11.81 -8.50 -6.15
N PRO A 178 10.62 -8.14 -5.66
CA PRO A 178 10.14 -6.75 -5.64
C PRO A 178 10.90 -5.90 -4.63
N ASP A 179 11.12 -4.63 -4.90
CA ASP A 179 11.72 -3.71 -3.93
C ASP A 179 10.86 -3.58 -2.66
N ILE A 180 9.54 -3.64 -2.84
CA ILE A 180 8.54 -3.55 -1.78
C ILE A 180 7.50 -4.65 -1.96
N TRP A 181 7.28 -5.44 -0.92
CA TRP A 181 6.14 -6.34 -0.78
C TRP A 181 5.01 -5.61 -0.05
N ILE A 182 3.79 -5.70 -0.58
CA ILE A 182 2.58 -5.38 0.18
C ILE A 182 1.88 -6.71 0.44
N ILE A 183 1.82 -7.11 1.71
CA ILE A 183 1.05 -8.28 2.13
C ILE A 183 -0.30 -7.80 2.67
N GLY A 184 -1.35 -8.54 2.33
CA GLY A 184 -2.76 -8.10 2.38
C GLY A 184 -3.32 -7.65 3.73
N ASP A 185 -4.65 -7.74 3.87
CA ASP A 185 -5.36 -7.17 5.02
C ASP A 185 -5.33 -8.06 6.28
N ASN A 186 -4.71 -9.24 6.20
CA ASN A 186 -4.60 -10.15 7.34
C ASN A 186 -3.59 -9.58 8.36
N THR A 187 -4.11 -9.27 9.55
CA THR A 187 -3.35 -8.65 10.65
C THR A 187 -2.95 -9.64 11.75
N ASP A 188 -3.16 -10.94 11.53
CA ASP A 188 -2.73 -12.01 12.42
C ASP A 188 -1.20 -12.00 12.59
N SER A 189 -0.72 -12.03 13.84
CA SER A 189 0.73 -11.92 14.11
C SER A 189 1.52 -13.08 13.53
N ASP A 190 0.93 -14.28 13.52
CA ASP A 190 1.58 -15.49 13.03
C ASP A 190 1.62 -15.50 11.50
N PHE A 191 0.57 -14.99 10.84
CA PHE A 191 0.56 -14.78 9.39
C PHE A 191 1.67 -13.81 8.98
N ILE A 192 1.77 -12.67 9.66
CA ILE A 192 2.78 -11.66 9.36
C ILE A 192 4.19 -12.20 9.60
N SER A 193 4.41 -12.91 10.71
CA SER A 193 5.71 -13.53 11.02
C SER A 193 6.11 -14.57 9.98
N THR A 194 5.15 -15.36 9.50
CA THR A 194 5.34 -16.31 8.39
C THR A 194 5.72 -15.57 7.10
N ALA A 195 5.04 -14.46 6.79
CA ALA A 195 5.34 -13.66 5.60
C ALA A 195 6.77 -13.11 5.63
N SER A 196 7.18 -12.53 6.76
CA SER A 196 8.54 -12.03 6.92
C SER A 196 9.57 -13.14 6.75
N ALA A 197 9.40 -14.28 7.43
CA ALA A 197 10.34 -15.38 7.34
C ALA A 197 10.49 -15.90 5.90
N MET A 198 9.38 -16.02 5.17
CA MET A 198 9.40 -16.51 3.79
C MET A 198 9.99 -15.50 2.80
N ILE A 199 9.68 -14.20 2.98
CA ILE A 199 10.17 -13.15 2.08
C ILE A 199 11.68 -12.91 2.29
N HIS A 200 12.17 -13.03 3.52
CA HIS A 200 13.57 -12.80 3.87
C HIS A 200 14.45 -14.05 3.84
N LEU A 201 13.98 -15.17 3.28
CA LEU A 201 14.60 -16.50 3.35
C LEU A 201 16.05 -16.60 2.79
N ASP A 202 16.57 -15.55 2.13
CA ASP A 202 17.95 -15.46 1.60
C ASP A 202 18.63 -14.08 1.88
N ASP A 203 18.43 -13.47 3.06
CA ASP A 203 18.98 -12.13 3.41
C ASP A 203 18.60 -11.01 2.42
N ARG A 204 17.47 -11.19 1.71
CA ARG A 204 17.03 -10.24 0.68
C ARG A 204 16.59 -8.93 1.32
N LYS A 205 17.12 -7.82 0.80
CA LYS A 205 16.87 -6.46 1.32
C LYS A 205 15.61 -5.85 0.71
N ASN A 206 14.45 -6.38 1.09
CA ASN A 206 13.14 -5.89 0.63
C ASN A 206 12.35 -5.26 1.77
N SER A 207 11.54 -4.26 1.45
CA SER A 207 10.53 -3.77 2.38
C SER A 207 9.30 -4.67 2.38
N ILE A 208 8.69 -4.87 3.54
CA ILE A 208 7.41 -5.54 3.70
C ILE A 208 6.46 -4.57 4.38
N LEU A 209 5.41 -4.20 3.64
CA LEU A 209 4.37 -3.29 4.07
C LEU A 209 3.09 -4.08 4.29
N ILE A 210 2.34 -3.71 5.33
CA ILE A 210 0.99 -4.24 5.54
C ILE A 210 -0.07 -3.20 5.18
N ARG A 211 -1.17 -3.63 4.56
CA ARG A 211 -2.23 -2.70 4.21
C ARG A 211 -3.08 -2.33 5.42
N ASN A 212 -3.12 -1.04 5.72
CA ASN A 212 -4.04 -0.48 6.69
C ASN A 212 -5.36 -0.13 6.00
N SER A 213 -6.16 -1.13 5.63
CA SER A 213 -7.50 -0.90 5.08
C SER A 213 -8.54 -0.73 6.20
N SER A 214 -9.39 0.29 6.08
CA SER A 214 -10.52 0.57 7.00
C SER A 214 -11.75 -0.32 6.78
N THR A 215 -11.73 -1.22 5.78
CA THR A 215 -12.86 -2.09 5.40
C THR A 215 -13.41 -2.94 6.55
N TYR A 216 -12.68 -3.07 7.65
CA TYR A 216 -13.08 -3.80 8.86
C TYR A 216 -13.57 -2.97 10.05
N TYR A 217 -13.62 -1.62 10.00
CA TYR A 217 -13.87 -0.82 11.22
C TYR A 217 -15.20 -0.05 11.27
N LYS A 218 -16.03 -0.47 12.23
CA LYS A 218 -17.05 0.35 12.89
C LYS A 218 -16.48 1.32 13.95
N LYS A 219 -15.15 1.42 14.14
CA LYS A 219 -14.52 2.27 15.18
C LYS A 219 -13.17 2.85 14.74
N PRO A 220 -13.08 4.15 14.40
CA PRO A 220 -11.87 4.79 13.84
C PRO A 220 -10.69 5.01 14.81
N ASN A 221 -10.67 4.42 16.02
CA ASN A 221 -9.73 4.84 17.08
C ASN A 221 -9.02 3.71 17.85
N LYS A 222 -8.91 2.49 17.30
CA LYS A 222 -8.00 1.50 17.89
C LYS A 222 -6.66 1.54 17.17
N PRO A 223 -5.55 1.88 17.86
CA PRO A 223 -4.22 1.75 17.26
C PRO A 223 -4.03 0.29 16.87
N LYS A 224 -3.75 0.03 15.58
CA LYS A 224 -3.25 -1.28 15.16
C LYS A 224 -1.92 -1.49 15.86
N THR A 225 -1.82 -2.55 16.65
CA THR A 225 -0.55 -2.98 17.23
C THR A 225 0.22 -3.67 16.11
N PHE A 226 1.03 -2.90 15.39
CA PHE A 226 2.02 -3.44 14.45
C PHE A 226 3.14 -4.18 15.22
N GLY A 227 3.31 -3.87 16.52
CA GLY A 227 4.44 -4.27 17.36
C GLY A 227 4.35 -5.64 18.04
N LYS A 228 3.87 -6.67 17.33
CA LYS A 228 4.08 -8.05 17.79
C LYS A 228 4.61 -9.00 16.71
N SER A 229 4.72 -8.56 15.46
CA SER A 229 5.11 -9.41 14.34
C SER A 229 6.44 -8.98 13.74
N TYR A 230 7.35 -9.94 13.58
CA TYR A 230 8.71 -9.73 13.11
C TYR A 230 8.74 -9.32 11.62
N GLY A 231 9.69 -8.43 11.28
CA GLY A 231 10.15 -8.13 9.91
C GLY A 231 9.22 -7.33 9.00
N ILE A 232 8.16 -6.72 9.54
CA ILE A 232 7.44 -5.63 8.86
C ILE A 232 8.16 -4.33 9.07
N ASN A 233 8.38 -3.58 8.00
CA ASN A 233 9.05 -2.29 8.03
C ASN A 233 8.21 -1.16 7.41
N GLY A 234 6.97 -1.41 7.01
CA GLY A 234 6.10 -0.33 6.58
C GLY A 234 4.59 -0.60 6.61
N VAL A 235 3.83 0.43 6.27
CA VAL A 235 2.37 0.41 6.23
C VAL A 235 1.88 1.09 4.95
N VAL A 236 0.83 0.53 4.34
CA VAL A 236 0.05 1.20 3.30
C VAL A 236 -1.16 1.89 3.92
N ILE A 237 -1.30 3.20 3.73
CA ILE A 237 -2.45 4.00 4.15
C ILE A 237 -3.27 4.33 2.91
N SER A 238 -4.48 3.79 2.82
CA SER A 238 -5.36 4.02 1.67
C SER A 238 -6.20 5.28 1.83
N ASP A 239 -6.47 5.98 0.74
CA ASP A 239 -7.38 7.13 0.66
C ASP A 239 -8.76 6.91 1.30
N TYR A 240 -9.36 5.73 1.12
CA TYR A 240 -10.66 5.40 1.69
C TYR A 240 -10.67 5.29 3.22
N ASN A 241 -9.51 5.32 3.90
CA ASN A 241 -9.47 5.51 5.36
C ASN A 241 -10.07 6.86 5.78
N TYR A 242 -10.08 7.83 4.87
CA TYR A 242 -10.59 9.18 5.11
C TYR A 242 -11.99 9.40 4.52
N GLU A 243 -12.73 8.36 4.14
CA GLU A 243 -14.05 8.50 3.51
C GLU A 243 -15.08 9.26 4.37
N LEU A 244 -15.08 9.01 5.69
CA LEU A 244 -16.05 9.61 6.60
C LEU A 244 -15.75 11.08 6.81
N ILE A 245 -14.47 11.39 7.00
CA ILE A 245 -14.05 12.76 7.20
C ILE A 245 -14.14 13.57 5.89
N LEU A 246 -13.97 12.91 4.73
CA LEU A 246 -14.24 13.53 3.43
C LEU A 246 -15.71 13.89 3.28
N LYS A 247 -16.64 13.02 3.71
CA LYS A 247 -18.07 13.34 3.75
C LYS A 247 -18.36 14.54 4.65
N ASP A 248 -17.75 14.62 5.82
CA ASP A 248 -17.97 15.74 6.74
C ASP A 248 -17.39 17.05 6.18
N PHE A 249 -16.24 17.00 5.51
CA PHE A 249 -15.65 18.15 4.83
C PHE A 249 -16.51 18.63 3.65
N LEU A 250 -16.99 17.71 2.80
CA LEU A 250 -17.85 18.03 1.66
C LEU A 250 -19.22 18.60 2.07
N ASN A 251 -19.70 18.22 3.26
CA ASN A 251 -20.91 18.76 3.86
C ASN A 251 -20.66 20.00 4.75
N GLU A 252 -19.47 20.60 4.66
CA GLU A 252 -19.07 21.82 5.38
C GLU A 252 -19.18 21.70 6.92
N LYS A 253 -19.17 20.48 7.47
CA LYS A 253 -19.21 20.25 8.92
C LYS A 253 -17.86 20.49 9.59
N ILE A 254 -16.78 20.42 8.83
CA ILE A 254 -15.40 20.66 9.28
C ILE A 254 -14.68 21.55 8.27
N SER A 255 -13.67 22.29 8.73
CA SER A 255 -12.86 23.13 7.86
C SER A 255 -11.78 22.32 7.12
N GLU A 256 -11.19 22.89 6.05
CA GLU A 256 -10.02 22.31 5.37
C GLU A 256 -8.85 22.09 6.35
N LYS A 257 -8.71 22.98 7.33
CA LYS A 257 -7.69 22.88 8.38
C LYS A 257 -7.93 21.66 9.27
N ASP A 258 -9.16 21.45 9.72
CA ASP A 258 -9.51 20.30 10.57
C ASP A 258 -9.33 18.99 9.80
N PHE A 259 -9.77 18.97 8.54
CA PHE A 259 -9.58 17.85 7.64
C PHE A 259 -8.09 17.47 7.48
N SER A 260 -7.25 18.46 7.15
CA SER A 260 -5.81 18.26 6.98
C SER A 260 -5.14 17.82 8.29
N ASN A 261 -5.54 18.41 9.42
CA ASN A 261 -5.03 18.03 10.74
C ASN A 261 -5.35 16.57 11.09
N THR A 262 -6.51 16.05 10.71
CA THR A 262 -6.84 14.64 10.93
C THR A 262 -5.93 13.72 10.11
N ILE A 263 -5.74 13.99 8.82
CA ILE A 263 -4.83 13.21 7.97
C ILE A 263 -3.40 13.27 8.52
N PHE A 264 -2.92 14.47 8.85
CA PHE A 264 -1.60 14.70 9.43
C PHE A 264 -1.40 13.86 10.70
N THR A 265 -2.37 13.92 11.63
CA THR A 265 -2.30 13.23 12.91
C THR A 265 -2.36 11.71 12.75
N ASP A 266 -3.20 11.22 11.84
CA ASP A 266 -3.33 9.78 11.56
C ASP A 266 -2.04 9.18 11.00
N ILE A 267 -1.44 9.83 9.99
CA ILE A 267 -0.17 9.38 9.40
C ILE A 267 0.96 9.45 10.44
N LEU A 268 1.06 10.55 11.21
CA LEU A 268 2.09 10.70 12.25
C LEU A 268 1.97 9.62 13.33
N ASN A 269 0.76 9.35 13.80
CA ASN A 269 0.52 8.30 14.78
C ASN A 269 0.85 6.91 14.22
N THR A 270 0.50 6.65 12.96
CA THR A 270 0.84 5.39 12.29
C THR A 270 2.35 5.21 12.21
N TYR A 271 3.08 6.25 11.80
CA TYR A 271 4.54 6.25 11.74
C TYR A 271 5.17 6.00 13.12
N ASN A 272 4.75 6.74 14.15
CA ASN A 272 5.27 6.59 15.50
C ASN A 272 5.01 5.19 16.07
N ASN A 273 3.84 4.61 15.80
CA ASN A 273 3.52 3.25 16.21
C ASN A 273 4.43 2.22 15.53
N LEU A 274 4.73 2.41 14.24
CA LEU A 274 5.65 1.56 13.50
C LEU A 274 7.09 1.68 14.03
N GLU A 275 7.60 2.90 14.25
CA GLU A 275 8.94 3.10 14.83
C GLU A 275 9.09 2.45 16.20
N ASN A 276 8.10 2.66 17.09
CA ASN A 276 8.14 2.10 18.43
C ASN A 276 8.09 0.58 18.41
N SER A 277 7.36 0.00 17.46
CA SER A 277 7.34 -1.43 17.23
C SER A 277 8.75 -1.93 16.88
N ASN A 278 9.41 -1.29 15.91
CA ASN A 278 10.76 -1.67 15.47
C ASN A 278 11.83 -1.51 16.57
N LYS A 279 11.75 -0.46 17.40
CA LYS A 279 12.70 -0.22 18.50
C LYS A 279 12.66 -1.26 19.62
N ILE A 280 11.49 -1.84 19.92
CA ILE A 280 11.38 -2.92 20.90
C ILE A 280 12.20 -4.14 20.45
N TYR A 281 12.36 -4.33 19.14
CA TYR A 281 13.07 -5.48 18.59
C TYR A 281 14.59 -5.33 18.56
N GLU A 282 15.15 -4.13 18.37
CA GLU A 282 16.61 -3.93 18.44
C GLU A 282 17.19 -4.21 19.84
N LEU A 283 16.34 -4.32 20.86
CA LEU A 283 16.70 -4.57 22.25
C LEU A 283 16.56 -6.04 22.69
N LEU A 284 16.06 -6.93 21.82
CA LEU A 284 15.87 -8.37 22.07
C LEU A 284 16.90 -9.19 21.28
#